data_AF-A0A831K9N6-F1
#
_entry.id   AF-A0A831K9N6-F1
#
_cell.length_a   1.000
_cell.length_b   1.000
_cell.length_c   1.000
_cell.angle_alpha   90.00
_cell.angle_beta   90.00
_cell.angle_gamma   90.00
#
_symmetry.space_group_name_H-M   'P 1'
#
loop_
_entity.id
_entity.type
_entity.pdbx_description
1 polymer ?
#
loop_
_entity_poly.entity_id
_entity_poly.type
_entity_poly.pdbx_seq_one_letter_code
_entity_poly.pdbx_strand_id
1 'polypeptide(L)'
;MRMYEIAVAVPLGQTLTYGQPGDFAEPLPPGLRVLVPLGRRLVTGYVLGRAAGEEAEQGAYTIRPIAEVLDPDPIFPAELIPFYRWVADYYHFPIGEMIRTALPGGLTTASGRRIRVTGEGGAEIALYRQQAGGKDSAWLDRLLEKGELSPAAAAAAWRTAARQRLLKKWAENGWITIKEEVKRQSFKVKTRTLVRPGPNLGGPAADGSSGDSDHQLLLLAERFPGLKKSELKTLTLFFDLCRQGGVSSVDRLEMTRRYSGAAKALRSLNEAEILLLEDQRVHRDPFGEQPPFFPPPEHLTTEQEEVLARLVPAVQEQQFQTFLLHGVTGCGKTEVYLRATAAALEAGRTVLVLVPE
;
A
#
# COMPACT_ATOMS: atom_id res chain seq x y z
N MET A 1 -7.28 21.84 30.14
CA MET A 1 -6.68 20.79 29.28
C MET A 1 -7.16 21.02 27.86
N ARG A 2 -6.29 21.04 26.83
CA ARG A 2 -6.77 21.18 25.44
C ARG A 2 -7.51 19.92 25.02
N MET A 3 -8.64 20.10 24.35
CA MET A 3 -9.49 19.02 23.88
C MET A 3 -9.62 19.06 22.36
N TYR A 4 -9.60 17.89 21.75
CA TYR A 4 -9.62 17.71 20.31
C TYR A 4 -10.82 16.87 19.89
N GLU A 5 -11.47 17.30 18.82
CA GLU A 5 -12.48 16.49 18.14
C GLU A 5 -11.78 15.50 17.22
N ILE A 6 -11.97 14.21 17.46
CA ILE A 6 -11.32 13.13 16.72
C ILE A 6 -12.37 12.29 15.99
N ALA A 7 -12.22 12.17 14.67
CA ALA A 7 -12.91 11.17 13.87
C ALA A 7 -12.17 9.83 13.98
N VAL A 8 -12.76 8.86 14.67
CA VAL A 8 -12.11 7.55 14.88
C VAL A 8 -12.42 6.61 13.71
N ALA A 9 -11.41 5.94 13.17
CA ALA A 9 -11.49 5.08 11.97
C ALA A 9 -12.17 3.72 12.24
N VAL A 10 -13.37 3.76 12.83
CA VAL A 10 -14.25 2.64 13.19
C VAL A 10 -15.69 2.99 12.79
N PRO A 11 -16.61 2.02 12.70
CA PRO A 11 -18.02 2.26 12.37
C PRO A 11 -18.78 2.97 13.50
N LEU A 12 -18.43 4.24 13.74
CA LEU A 12 -19.05 5.15 14.69
C LEU A 12 -19.49 6.40 13.94
N GLY A 13 -20.80 6.67 13.94
CA GLY A 13 -21.38 7.81 13.21
C GLY A 13 -21.01 9.19 13.77
N GLN A 14 -20.47 9.26 14.98
CA GLN A 14 -20.09 10.50 15.65
C GLN A 14 -18.58 10.59 15.87
N THR A 15 -18.10 11.81 16.08
CA THR A 15 -16.73 12.08 16.54
C THR A 15 -16.64 11.89 18.06
N LEU A 16 -15.42 11.79 18.57
CA LEU A 16 -15.14 11.62 19.99
C LEU A 16 -14.15 12.67 20.46
N THR A 17 -14.34 13.14 21.71
CA THR A 17 -13.46 14.12 22.34
C THR A 17 -12.31 13.43 23.07
N TYR A 18 -11.08 13.86 22.78
CA TYR A 18 -9.88 13.41 23.48
C TYR A 18 -9.08 14.59 24.01
N GLY A 19 -8.39 14.36 25.13
CA GLY A 19 -7.47 15.33 25.71
C GLY A 19 -6.14 15.34 24.97
N GLN A 20 -5.37 16.41 25.15
CA GLN A 20 -4.01 16.57 24.67
C GLN A 20 -3.10 15.36 24.99
N PRO A 21 -2.21 14.94 24.07
CA PRO A 21 -1.24 13.88 24.33
C PRO A 21 -0.11 14.38 25.23
N GLY A 22 -0.04 13.92 26.48
CA GLY A 22 1.07 14.23 27.40
C GLY A 22 1.46 15.71 27.46
N ASP A 23 2.76 15.97 27.60
CA ASP A 23 3.35 17.32 27.69
C ASP A 23 3.60 17.99 26.32
N PHE A 24 2.75 17.73 25.32
CA PHE A 24 2.84 18.46 24.04
C PHE A 24 2.66 19.96 24.27
N ALA A 25 3.62 20.80 23.88
CA ALA A 25 3.51 22.25 24.09
C ALA A 25 2.54 22.92 23.10
N GLU A 26 2.51 22.44 21.86
CA GLU A 26 1.79 23.07 20.75
C GLU A 26 0.43 22.43 20.48
N PRO A 27 -0.55 23.20 19.96
CA PRO A 27 -1.82 22.63 19.53
C PRO A 27 -1.64 21.72 18.31
N LEU A 28 -2.25 20.53 18.34
CA LEU A 28 -2.27 19.66 17.16
C LEU A 28 -3.04 20.32 16.01
N PRO A 29 -2.44 20.45 14.81
CA PRO A 29 -3.16 20.89 13.62
C PRO A 29 -4.22 19.85 13.19
N PRO A 30 -5.35 20.29 12.61
CA PRO A 30 -6.28 19.38 11.94
C PRO A 30 -5.60 18.60 10.82
N GLY A 31 -6.08 17.40 10.55
CA GLY A 31 -5.55 16.53 9.50
C GLY A 31 -4.48 15.54 9.96
N LEU A 32 -4.03 15.60 11.22
CA LEU A 32 -3.10 14.62 11.77
C LEU A 32 -3.78 13.28 12.07
N ARG A 33 -3.03 12.18 11.88
CA ARG A 33 -3.41 10.88 12.45
C ARG A 33 -2.90 10.75 13.87
N VAL A 34 -3.74 10.16 14.70
CA VAL A 34 -3.46 9.90 16.10
C VAL A 34 -3.88 8.48 16.48
N LEU A 35 -3.22 7.90 17.49
CA LEU A 35 -3.75 6.74 18.20
C LEU A 35 -4.53 7.20 19.41
N VAL A 36 -5.76 6.72 19.51
CA VAL A 36 -6.65 7.04 20.62
C VAL A 36 -7.20 5.77 21.27
N PRO A 37 -7.39 5.77 22.60
CA PRO A 37 -7.96 4.63 23.31
C PRO A 37 -9.47 4.54 23.11
N LEU A 38 -9.93 3.46 22.47
CA LEU A 38 -11.35 3.13 22.33
C LEU A 38 -11.65 1.80 23.05
N GLY A 39 -12.22 1.89 24.25
CA GLY A 39 -12.43 0.73 25.11
C GLY A 39 -11.11 0.14 25.63
N ARG A 40 -10.79 -1.08 25.18
CA ARG A 40 -9.57 -1.85 25.55
C ARG A 40 -8.56 -1.97 24.39
N ARG A 41 -8.63 -1.09 23.39
CA ARG A 41 -7.71 -1.10 22.24
C ARG A 41 -7.36 0.33 21.85
N LEU A 42 -6.21 0.49 21.21
CA LEU A 42 -5.84 1.72 20.50
C LEU A 42 -6.27 1.62 19.04
N VAL A 43 -6.88 2.69 18.54
CA VAL A 43 -7.37 2.79 17.16
C VAL A 43 -6.88 4.09 16.52
N THR A 44 -6.76 4.10 15.20
CA THR A 44 -6.45 5.33 14.45
C THR A 44 -7.64 6.28 14.55
N GLY A 45 -7.35 7.56 14.79
CA GLY A 45 -8.28 8.66 14.61
C GLY A 45 -7.63 9.81 13.84
N TYR A 46 -8.45 10.74 13.38
CA TYR A 46 -8.05 11.93 12.63
C TYR A 46 -8.47 13.17 13.40
N VAL A 47 -7.52 14.09 13.60
CA VAL A 47 -7.79 15.37 14.27
C VAL A 47 -8.62 16.26 13.36
N LEU A 48 -9.85 16.63 13.77
CA LEU A 48 -10.69 17.55 13.02
C LEU A 48 -10.58 19.00 13.50
N GLY A 49 -10.01 19.20 14.68
CA GLY A 49 -9.82 20.53 15.27
C GLY A 49 -9.99 20.50 16.77
N ARG A 50 -10.22 21.69 17.34
CA ARG A 50 -10.56 21.84 18.76
C ARG A 50 -11.98 21.34 18.98
N ALA A 51 -12.20 20.62 20.08
CA ALA A 51 -13.56 20.24 20.46
C ALA A 51 -14.39 21.50 20.80
N ALA A 52 -15.58 21.61 20.22
CA ALA A 52 -16.54 22.65 20.57
C ALA A 52 -17.21 22.28 21.90
N GLY A 53 -16.95 23.06 22.95
CA GLY A 53 -17.52 22.82 24.28
C GLY A 53 -16.56 23.25 25.39
N GLU A 54 -16.90 24.36 26.02
CA GLU A 54 -16.42 24.79 27.33
C GLU A 54 -16.82 23.75 28.40
N GLU A 55 -15.93 23.53 29.36
CA GLU A 55 -16.21 22.88 30.64
C GLU A 55 -17.12 21.65 30.55
N ALA A 56 -16.51 20.50 30.19
CA ALA A 56 -17.09 19.20 30.49
C ALA A 56 -17.66 19.26 31.92
N GLU A 57 -19.00 19.25 32.03
CA GLU A 57 -19.69 19.24 33.32
C GLU A 57 -18.96 18.26 34.21
N GLN A 58 -18.29 18.80 35.24
CA GLN A 58 -17.34 18.10 36.07
C GLN A 58 -18.06 16.93 36.75
N GLY A 59 -18.04 15.74 36.12
CA GLY A 59 -18.66 14.54 36.64
C GLY A 59 -19.32 13.60 35.62
N ALA A 60 -19.66 14.03 34.40
CA ALA A 60 -20.44 13.18 33.49
C ALA A 60 -19.62 12.14 32.70
N TYR A 61 -18.35 12.42 32.40
CA TYR A 61 -17.49 11.52 31.62
C TYR A 61 -15.99 11.77 31.85
N THR A 62 -15.18 10.71 31.73
CA THR A 62 -13.71 10.80 31.82
C THR A 62 -13.10 11.00 30.43
N ILE A 63 -12.48 12.16 30.20
CA ILE A 63 -11.70 12.42 28.99
C ILE A 63 -10.38 11.66 29.04
N ARG A 64 -10.17 10.78 28.06
CA ARG A 64 -8.88 10.11 27.87
C ARG A 64 -7.95 10.96 27.01
N PRO A 65 -6.63 10.97 27.27
CA PRO A 65 -5.68 11.64 26.40
C PRO A 65 -5.53 10.88 25.08
N ILE A 66 -5.13 11.61 24.04
CA ILE A 66 -4.55 11.01 22.83
C ILE A 66 -3.29 10.24 23.24
N ALA A 67 -3.14 9.00 22.75
CA ALA A 67 -2.05 8.12 23.16
C ALA A 67 -0.74 8.41 22.40
N GLU A 68 -0.83 8.65 21.09
CA GLU A 68 0.33 8.90 20.22
C GLU A 68 -0.09 9.74 19.01
N VAL A 69 0.76 10.66 18.57
CA VAL A 69 0.63 11.34 17.27
C VAL A 69 1.45 10.56 16.24
N LEU A 70 0.83 10.16 15.13
CA LEU A 70 1.42 9.21 14.18
C LEU A 70 2.23 9.89 13.05
N ASP A 71 1.97 11.17 12.79
CA ASP A 71 2.57 11.93 11.71
C ASP A 71 3.20 13.23 12.22
N PRO A 72 4.32 13.67 11.62
CA PRO A 72 4.87 14.99 11.89
C PRO A 72 4.00 16.11 11.30
N ASP A 73 3.34 15.85 10.17
CA ASP A 73 2.58 16.82 9.39
C ASP A 73 1.16 16.31 9.07
N PRO A 74 0.15 17.19 8.93
CA PRO A 74 -1.19 16.81 8.50
C PRO A 74 -1.19 16.02 7.19
N ILE A 75 -1.91 14.90 7.17
CA ILE A 75 -2.03 14.06 5.97
C ILE A 75 -3.14 14.53 5.03
N PHE A 76 -3.96 15.47 5.46
CA PHE A 76 -4.91 16.20 4.64
C PHE A 76 -5.08 17.63 5.18
N PRO A 77 -5.37 18.61 4.31
CA PRO A 77 -5.56 20.00 4.70
C PRO A 77 -6.92 20.19 5.42
N ALA A 78 -6.99 21.17 6.33
CA ALA A 78 -8.18 21.39 7.17
C ALA A 78 -9.44 21.77 6.35
N GLU A 79 -9.24 22.34 5.18
CA GLU A 79 -10.25 22.74 4.20
C GLU A 79 -11.06 21.55 3.66
N LEU A 80 -10.56 20.32 3.77
CA LEU A 80 -11.30 19.11 3.40
C LEU A 80 -12.28 18.65 4.47
N ILE A 81 -12.17 19.13 5.72
CA ILE A 81 -13.03 18.68 6.82
C ILE A 81 -14.51 18.97 6.57
N PRO A 82 -14.92 20.16 6.07
CA PRO A 82 -16.31 20.40 5.68
C PRO A 82 -16.81 19.44 4.59
N PHE A 83 -15.99 19.16 3.58
CA PHE A 83 -16.31 18.19 2.52
C PHE A 83 -16.51 16.79 3.10
N TYR A 84 -15.59 16.37 3.98
CA TYR A 84 -15.66 15.10 4.69
C TYR A 84 -16.92 14.94 5.54
N ARG A 85 -17.30 15.97 6.31
CA ARG A 85 -18.57 15.97 7.04
C ARG A 85 -19.75 15.87 6.11
N TRP A 86 -19.79 16.69 5.05
CA TRP A 86 -20.87 16.66 4.07
C TRP A 86 -21.05 15.28 3.43
N VAL A 87 -19.97 14.61 2.98
CA VAL A 87 -20.04 13.24 2.42
C VAL A 87 -20.55 12.25 3.46
N ALA A 88 -19.98 12.30 4.68
CA ALA A 88 -20.36 11.39 5.76
C ALA A 88 -21.84 11.54 6.14
N ASP A 89 -22.32 12.78 6.27
CA ASP A 89 -23.70 13.09 6.64
C ASP A 89 -24.68 12.74 5.51
N TYR A 90 -24.38 13.18 4.29
CA TYR A 90 -25.25 12.96 3.13
C TYR A 90 -25.42 11.46 2.81
N TYR A 91 -24.32 10.70 2.82
CA TYR A 91 -24.34 9.26 2.55
C TYR A 91 -24.54 8.39 3.80
N HIS A 92 -24.76 9.00 4.97
CA HIS A 92 -24.93 8.30 6.25
C HIS A 92 -23.80 7.30 6.55
N PHE A 93 -22.57 7.70 6.24
CA PHE A 93 -21.37 6.87 6.39
C PHE A 93 -20.46 7.41 7.52
N PRO A 94 -19.92 6.55 8.41
CA PRO A 94 -19.10 7.00 9.53
C PRO A 94 -17.93 7.90 9.11
N ILE A 95 -17.85 9.12 9.66
CA ILE A 95 -16.85 10.12 9.26
C ILE A 95 -15.40 9.62 9.32
N GLY A 96 -15.04 8.85 10.36
CA GLY A 96 -13.70 8.29 10.46
C GLY A 96 -13.41 7.20 9.42
N GLU A 97 -14.41 6.44 8.98
CA GLU A 97 -14.25 5.50 7.86
C GLU A 97 -14.26 6.19 6.50
N MET A 98 -15.02 7.27 6.37
CA MET A 98 -15.04 8.13 5.18
C MET A 98 -13.64 8.73 4.95
N ILE A 99 -13.03 9.35 5.98
CA ILE A 99 -11.67 9.91 5.89
C ILE A 99 -10.67 8.80 5.57
N ARG A 100 -10.79 7.64 6.23
CA ARG A 100 -9.94 6.48 5.95
C ARG A 100 -10.00 6.05 4.48
N THR A 101 -11.19 6.08 3.88
CA THR A 101 -11.45 5.68 2.50
C THR A 101 -10.89 6.69 1.50
N ALA A 102 -10.91 7.98 1.85
CA ALA A 102 -10.36 9.05 1.02
C ALA A 102 -8.81 9.04 0.95
N LEU A 103 -8.15 8.34 1.88
CA LEU A 103 -6.70 8.33 2.01
C LEU A 103 -6.07 7.07 1.39
N PRO A 104 -4.79 7.13 0.96
CA PRO A 104 -4.07 5.96 0.48
C PRO A 104 -4.12 4.77 1.44
N GLY A 105 -4.37 3.58 0.90
CA GLY A 105 -4.33 2.34 1.67
C GLY A 105 -2.97 2.13 2.37
N GLY A 106 -3.01 1.57 3.58
CA GLY A 106 -1.81 1.32 4.40
C GLY A 106 -1.52 2.40 5.45
N LEU A 107 -2.28 3.50 5.45
CA LEU A 107 -2.18 4.57 6.46
C LEU A 107 -3.01 4.30 7.74
N THR A 108 -3.71 3.18 7.84
CA THR A 108 -4.48 2.87 9.07
C THR A 108 -3.68 1.94 9.97
N THR A 109 -3.27 2.45 11.12
CA THR A 109 -2.56 1.68 12.13
C THR A 109 -3.55 1.17 13.17
N ALA A 110 -3.76 -0.14 13.20
CA ALA A 110 -4.52 -0.78 14.26
C ALA A 110 -3.56 -1.42 15.27
N SER A 111 -3.82 -1.22 16.56
CA SER A 111 -3.20 -2.04 17.59
C SER A 111 -3.78 -3.45 17.56
N GLY A 112 -2.95 -4.46 17.77
CA GLY A 112 -3.41 -5.81 18.02
C GLY A 112 -2.51 -6.51 19.02
N ARG A 113 -3.02 -7.59 19.59
CA ARG A 113 -2.30 -8.32 20.65
C ARG A 113 -1.29 -9.26 20.01
N ARG A 114 -0.01 -9.15 20.35
CA ARG A 114 0.96 -10.23 20.10
C ARG A 114 1.03 -11.11 21.33
N ILE A 115 0.90 -12.42 21.13
CA ILE A 115 1.02 -13.41 22.20
C ILE A 115 2.30 -14.17 21.97
N ARG A 116 3.17 -14.27 22.96
CA ARG A 116 4.43 -15.03 22.88
C ARG A 116 4.53 -16.01 24.03
N VAL A 117 4.94 -17.24 23.74
CA VAL A 117 5.23 -18.26 24.75
C VAL A 117 6.51 -17.89 25.50
N THR A 118 6.48 -18.00 26.83
CA THR A 118 7.68 -17.84 27.64
C THR A 118 8.48 -19.13 27.68
N GLY A 119 9.74 -19.08 28.13
CA GLY A 119 10.58 -20.29 28.23
C GLY A 119 9.94 -21.41 29.07
N GLU A 120 9.19 -21.05 30.11
CA GLU A 120 8.53 -21.98 31.03
C GLU A 120 7.17 -22.46 30.50
N GLY A 121 6.49 -21.67 29.66
CA GLY A 121 5.14 -21.98 29.19
C GLY A 121 5.08 -23.05 28.08
N GLY A 122 6.17 -23.31 27.36
CA GLY A 122 6.15 -24.19 26.20
C GLY A 122 5.73 -25.64 26.53
N ALA A 123 6.29 -26.20 27.59
CA ALA A 123 5.98 -27.56 28.02
C ALA A 123 4.54 -27.70 28.53
N GLU A 124 4.07 -26.72 29.32
CA GLU A 124 2.73 -26.70 29.89
C GLU A 124 1.64 -26.55 28.82
N ILE A 125 1.87 -25.69 27.82
CA ILE A 125 0.95 -25.49 26.70
C ILE A 125 0.91 -26.74 25.80
N ALA A 126 2.03 -27.44 25.63
CA ALA A 126 2.07 -28.71 24.90
C ALA A 126 1.32 -29.83 25.65
N LEU A 127 1.46 -29.90 26.97
CA LEU A 127 0.70 -30.84 27.82
C LEU A 127 -0.80 -30.57 27.72
N TYR A 128 -1.20 -29.30 27.82
CA TYR A 128 -2.59 -28.89 27.62
C TYR A 128 -3.11 -29.30 26.23
N ARG A 129 -2.29 -29.15 25.18
CA ARG A 129 -2.65 -29.54 23.80
C ARG A 129 -2.93 -31.04 23.68
N GLN A 130 -2.14 -31.89 24.33
CA GLN A 130 -2.31 -33.34 24.32
C GLN A 130 -3.57 -33.79 25.06
N GLN A 131 -3.92 -33.11 26.16
CA GLN A 131 -5.12 -33.38 26.94
C GLN A 131 -6.40 -32.85 26.28
N ALA A 132 -6.30 -31.72 25.56
CA ALA A 132 -7.39 -31.11 24.83
C ALA A 132 -7.64 -31.83 23.49
N GLY A 133 -8.35 -32.96 23.54
CA GLY A 133 -8.79 -33.68 22.34
C GLY A 133 -9.78 -32.86 21.49
N GLY A 134 -9.42 -32.50 20.25
CA GLY A 134 -10.40 -32.06 19.25
C GLY A 134 -10.01 -30.92 18.27
N LYS A 135 -10.83 -30.86 17.21
CA LYS A 135 -10.69 -30.28 15.85
C LYS A 135 -10.57 -28.74 15.69
N ASP A 136 -10.29 -27.96 16.72
CA ASP A 136 -10.25 -26.47 16.61
C ASP A 136 -9.04 -25.85 17.34
N SER A 137 -7.86 -26.37 17.01
CA SER A 137 -6.57 -26.09 17.66
C SER A 137 -5.56 -25.38 16.78
N ALA A 138 -5.91 -25.00 15.54
CA ALA A 138 -4.94 -24.48 14.57
C ALA A 138 -4.14 -23.27 15.10
N TRP A 139 -4.73 -22.47 15.98
CA TRP A 139 -4.03 -21.36 16.65
C TRP A 139 -3.05 -21.83 17.73
N LEU A 140 -3.35 -22.94 18.43
CA LEU A 140 -2.52 -23.53 19.47
C LEU A 140 -1.32 -24.25 18.87
N ASP A 141 -1.55 -25.00 17.79
CA ASP A 141 -0.50 -25.66 17.02
C ASP A 141 0.48 -24.61 16.45
N ARG A 142 -0.05 -23.50 15.92
CA ARG A 142 0.76 -22.36 15.44
C ARG A 142 1.53 -21.65 16.55
N LEU A 143 0.95 -21.53 17.74
CA LEU A 143 1.61 -20.91 18.90
C LEU A 143 2.79 -21.78 19.38
N LEU A 144 2.63 -23.11 19.38
CA LEU A 144 3.69 -24.05 19.76
C LEU A 144 4.80 -24.13 18.71
N GLU A 145 4.45 -24.16 17.42
CA GLU A 145 5.42 -24.24 16.32
C GLU A 145 6.29 -22.98 16.21
N LYS A 146 5.67 -21.80 16.32
CA LYS A 146 6.37 -20.52 16.10
C LYS A 146 6.80 -19.81 17.38
N GLY A 147 6.35 -20.28 18.54
CA GLY A 147 6.54 -19.61 19.83
C GLY A 147 5.78 -18.28 19.98
N GLU A 148 5.08 -17.80 18.94
CA GLU A 148 4.30 -16.57 18.99
C GLU A 148 3.10 -16.56 18.01
N LEU A 149 2.11 -15.74 18.35
CA LEU A 149 0.95 -15.41 17.50
C LEU A 149 0.99 -13.94 17.13
N SER A 150 0.95 -13.69 15.81
CA SER A 150 0.78 -12.35 15.26
C SER A 150 -0.55 -11.73 15.67
N PRO A 151 -0.72 -10.40 15.59
CA PRO A 151 -1.97 -9.71 15.91
C PRO A 151 -3.25 -10.32 15.32
N ALA A 152 -3.21 -10.76 14.05
CA ALA A 152 -4.35 -11.38 13.39
C ALA A 152 -4.64 -12.80 13.93
N ALA A 153 -3.61 -13.61 14.16
CA ALA A 153 -3.75 -14.95 14.70
C ALA A 153 -4.20 -14.92 16.18
N ALA A 154 -3.68 -13.96 16.95
CA ALA A 154 -4.11 -13.70 18.31
C ALA A 154 -5.57 -13.24 18.37
N ALA A 155 -6.03 -12.36 17.47
CA ALA A 155 -7.44 -11.96 17.41
C ALA A 155 -8.38 -13.16 17.17
N ALA A 156 -8.00 -14.08 16.29
CA ALA A 156 -8.75 -15.32 16.04
C ALA A 156 -8.76 -16.24 17.28
N ALA A 157 -7.63 -16.37 17.98
CA ALA A 157 -7.53 -17.11 19.24
C ALA A 157 -8.37 -16.45 20.36
N TRP A 158 -8.47 -15.12 20.37
CA TRP A 158 -9.16 -14.33 21.39
C TRP A 158 -10.69 -14.20 21.20
N ARG A 159 -11.26 -14.90 20.21
CA ARG A 159 -12.65 -14.70 19.75
C ARG A 159 -13.72 -15.12 20.77
N THR A 160 -13.49 -16.17 21.55
CA THR A 160 -14.49 -16.75 22.46
C THR A 160 -14.17 -16.50 23.93
N ALA A 161 -15.20 -16.31 24.77
CA ALA A 161 -15.03 -16.04 26.19
C ALA A 161 -14.22 -17.14 26.92
N ALA A 162 -14.38 -18.41 26.53
CA ALA A 162 -13.60 -19.53 27.06
C ALA A 162 -12.10 -19.39 26.76
N ARG A 163 -11.73 -19.06 25.50
CA ARG A 163 -10.32 -18.84 25.12
C ARG A 163 -9.73 -17.59 25.77
N GLN A 164 -10.53 -16.54 25.94
CA GLN A 164 -10.10 -15.34 26.66
C GLN A 164 -9.72 -15.65 28.10
N ARG A 165 -10.52 -16.45 28.82
CA ARG A 165 -10.20 -16.90 30.18
C ARG A 165 -8.95 -17.76 30.23
N LEU A 166 -8.80 -18.69 29.28
CA LEU A 166 -7.62 -19.55 29.18
C LEU A 166 -6.33 -18.73 28.95
N LEU A 167 -6.32 -17.86 27.94
CA LEU A 167 -5.16 -17.03 27.62
C LEU A 167 -4.81 -16.06 28.75
N LYS A 168 -5.81 -15.51 29.46
CA LYS A 168 -5.56 -14.72 30.66
C LYS A 168 -4.91 -15.55 31.77
N LYS A 169 -5.44 -16.74 32.06
CA LYS A 169 -4.86 -17.66 33.04
C LYS A 169 -3.42 -18.05 32.70
N TRP A 170 -3.13 -18.31 31.43
CA TRP A 170 -1.77 -18.60 30.97
C TRP A 170 -0.84 -17.40 31.10
N ALA A 171 -1.34 -16.19 30.87
CA ALA A 171 -0.55 -14.97 31.09
C ALA A 171 -0.28 -14.72 32.58
N GLU A 172 -1.27 -14.95 33.45
CA GLU A 172 -1.14 -14.87 34.91
C GLU A 172 -0.15 -15.91 35.45
N ASN A 173 -0.18 -17.13 34.91
CA ASN A 173 0.77 -18.20 35.23
C ASN A 173 2.16 -17.98 34.60
N GLY A 174 2.37 -16.89 33.85
CA GLY A 174 3.64 -16.60 33.20
C GLY A 174 3.98 -17.50 32.02
N TRP A 175 3.06 -18.32 31.51
CA TRP A 175 3.28 -19.23 30.37
C TRP A 175 3.31 -18.50 29.02
N ILE A 176 2.59 -17.38 28.95
CA ILE A 176 2.59 -16.50 27.78
C ILE A 176 2.73 -15.04 28.21
N THR A 177 3.23 -14.21 27.31
CA THR A 177 3.16 -12.76 27.41
C THR A 177 2.21 -12.22 26.36
N ILE A 178 1.39 -11.24 26.74
CA ILE A 178 0.45 -10.56 25.84
C ILE A 178 0.87 -9.11 25.80
N LYS A 179 1.43 -8.67 24.67
CA LYS A 179 1.80 -7.27 24.46
C LYS A 179 0.87 -6.65 23.42
N GLU A 180 0.39 -5.45 23.70
CA GLU A 180 -0.25 -4.65 22.66
C GLU A 180 0.84 -4.13 21.72
N GLU A 181 0.75 -4.51 20.46
CA GLU A 181 1.66 -4.08 19.43
C GLU A 181 0.90 -3.17 18.46
N VAL A 182 1.37 -1.95 18.33
CA VAL A 182 0.95 -1.04 17.28
C VAL A 182 1.62 -1.53 15.99
N LYS A 183 0.84 -2.19 15.13
CA LYS A 183 1.38 -2.67 13.85
C LYS A 183 1.58 -1.49 12.93
N ARG A 184 2.74 -0.84 13.01
CA ARG A 184 3.22 0.10 11.98
C ARG A 184 3.35 -0.71 10.69
N GLN A 185 2.45 -0.52 9.73
CA GLN A 185 2.59 -1.20 8.45
C GLN A 185 3.78 -0.59 7.71
N SER A 186 4.81 -1.39 7.47
CA SER A 186 5.83 -1.07 6.48
C SER A 186 5.22 -1.31 5.10
N PHE A 187 5.29 -0.33 4.19
CA PHE A 187 4.95 -0.55 2.79
C PHE A 187 5.73 -1.76 2.26
N LYS A 188 5.02 -2.77 1.75
CA LYS A 188 5.68 -3.92 1.12
C LYS A 188 6.26 -3.41 -0.21
N VAL A 189 7.57 -3.19 -0.22
CA VAL A 189 8.29 -2.74 -1.42
C VAL A 189 8.02 -3.75 -2.53
N LYS A 190 7.50 -3.27 -3.68
CA LYS A 190 7.30 -4.12 -4.86
C LYS A 190 8.68 -4.45 -5.41
N THR A 191 9.02 -5.74 -5.42
CA THR A 191 10.24 -6.24 -6.04
C THR A 191 9.87 -6.92 -7.36
N ARG A 192 10.80 -6.84 -8.33
CA ARG A 192 10.82 -7.74 -9.50
C ARG A 192 12.15 -8.48 -9.46
N THR A 193 12.14 -9.75 -9.83
CA THR A 193 13.38 -10.52 -9.91
C THR A 193 13.96 -10.36 -11.31
N LEU A 194 15.12 -9.71 -11.40
CA LEU A 194 15.89 -9.64 -12.63
C LEU A 194 16.82 -10.84 -12.72
N VAL A 195 16.99 -11.33 -13.94
CA VAL A 195 17.99 -12.33 -14.31
C VAL A 195 19.18 -11.59 -14.90
N ARG A 196 20.39 -11.85 -14.39
CA ARG A 196 21.64 -11.21 -14.82
C ARG A 196 22.72 -12.25 -15.13
N PRO A 197 23.76 -11.89 -15.89
CA PRO A 197 24.92 -12.75 -16.07
C PRO A 197 25.57 -13.08 -14.74
N GLY A 198 25.78 -14.37 -14.47
CA GLY A 198 26.61 -14.81 -13.36
C GLY A 198 28.09 -14.91 -13.74
N PRO A 199 28.98 -15.04 -12.75
CA PRO A 199 30.43 -15.14 -12.98
C PRO A 199 30.80 -16.32 -13.90
N ASN A 200 30.04 -17.42 -13.83
CA ASN A 200 30.30 -18.62 -14.63
C ASN A 200 29.69 -18.57 -16.04
N LEU A 201 28.93 -17.52 -16.38
CA LEU A 201 28.44 -17.35 -17.75
C LEU A 201 29.59 -17.09 -18.72
N GLY A 202 30.60 -16.33 -18.28
CA GLY A 202 31.61 -15.67 -19.11
C GLY A 202 31.02 -14.66 -20.12
N GLY A 203 31.87 -14.04 -20.94
CA GLY A 203 31.43 -13.06 -21.96
C GLY A 203 30.39 -13.64 -22.94
N PRO A 204 29.62 -12.79 -23.64
CA PRO A 204 28.72 -13.26 -24.70
C PRO A 204 29.53 -14.16 -25.64
N ALA A 205 28.97 -15.31 -26.01
CA ALA A 205 29.56 -16.13 -27.06
C ALA A 205 29.62 -15.23 -28.31
N ALA A 206 30.79 -14.64 -28.53
CA ALA A 206 31.02 -13.72 -29.61
C ALA A 206 31.00 -14.55 -30.88
N ASP A 207 29.88 -14.47 -31.60
CA ASP A 207 29.90 -14.18 -33.01
C ASP A 207 28.66 -13.36 -33.33
N GLY A 208 28.88 -12.14 -33.80
CA GLY A 208 27.85 -11.19 -34.25
C GLY A 208 27.19 -11.63 -35.56
N SER A 209 26.87 -12.92 -35.70
CA SER A 209 26.07 -13.42 -36.80
C SER A 209 24.63 -13.60 -36.34
N SER A 210 23.71 -13.16 -37.19
CA SER A 210 22.30 -13.52 -37.22
C SER A 210 22.14 -15.03 -37.44
N GLY A 211 22.59 -15.82 -36.46
CA GLY A 211 22.55 -17.27 -36.47
C GLY A 211 21.22 -17.79 -35.95
N ASP A 212 20.70 -18.81 -36.63
CA ASP A 212 19.55 -19.63 -36.26
C ASP A 212 19.58 -20.01 -34.77
N SER A 213 18.41 -20.04 -34.10
CA SER A 213 18.31 -20.38 -32.67
C SER A 213 18.96 -21.73 -32.34
N ASP A 214 18.98 -22.63 -33.32
CA ASP A 214 19.62 -23.95 -33.23
C ASP A 214 21.16 -23.88 -33.22
N HIS A 215 21.78 -22.93 -33.95
CA HIS A 215 23.23 -22.73 -33.93
C HIS A 215 23.71 -22.21 -32.57
N GLN A 216 22.96 -21.28 -31.97
CA GLN A 216 23.29 -20.76 -30.64
C GLN A 216 23.14 -21.82 -29.54
N LEU A 217 22.17 -22.72 -29.67
CA LEU A 217 22.01 -23.88 -28.78
C LEU A 217 23.23 -24.82 -28.84
N LEU A 218 23.77 -25.08 -30.03
CA LEU A 218 24.97 -25.91 -30.22
C LEU A 218 26.20 -25.30 -29.53
N LEU A 219 26.45 -24.00 -29.75
CA LEU A 219 27.57 -23.29 -29.11
C LEU A 219 27.47 -23.29 -27.58
N LEU A 220 26.27 -23.10 -27.04
CA LEU A 220 26.04 -23.17 -25.60
C LEU A 220 26.18 -24.59 -25.05
N ALA A 221 25.81 -25.61 -25.83
CA ALA A 221 25.99 -27.02 -25.44
C ALA A 221 27.47 -27.41 -25.39
N GLU A 222 28.29 -26.93 -26.33
CA GLU A 222 29.74 -27.12 -26.32
C GLU A 222 30.40 -26.43 -25.13
N ARG A 223 29.97 -25.19 -24.84
CA ARG A 223 30.49 -24.40 -23.72
C ARG A 223 30.09 -24.96 -22.36
N PHE A 224 28.89 -25.53 -22.26
CA PHE A 224 28.32 -26.04 -21.02
C PHE A 224 27.82 -27.49 -21.20
N PRO A 225 28.72 -28.48 -21.33
CA PRO A 225 28.37 -29.86 -21.65
C PRO A 225 27.53 -30.57 -20.58
N GLY A 226 27.44 -30.01 -19.37
CA GLY A 226 26.62 -30.53 -18.27
C GLY A 226 25.18 -30.00 -18.20
N LEU A 227 24.81 -29.03 -19.06
CA LEU A 227 23.48 -28.42 -19.01
C LEU A 227 22.43 -29.21 -19.80
N LYS A 228 21.23 -29.29 -19.23
CA LYS A 228 20.06 -29.89 -19.86
C LYS A 228 19.53 -29.00 -20.99
N LYS A 229 18.81 -29.61 -21.93
CA LYS A 229 18.17 -28.88 -23.05
C LYS A 229 17.29 -27.70 -22.61
N SER A 230 16.61 -27.80 -21.46
CA SER A 230 15.81 -26.70 -20.90
C SER A 230 16.65 -25.54 -20.37
N GLU A 231 17.84 -25.82 -19.85
CA GLU A 231 18.78 -24.82 -19.34
C GLU A 231 19.44 -24.08 -20.51
N LEU A 232 19.88 -24.83 -21.52
CA LEU A 232 20.40 -24.27 -22.77
C LEU A 232 19.36 -23.37 -23.46
N LYS A 233 18.11 -23.82 -23.59
CA LYS A 233 17.01 -22.98 -24.13
C LYS A 233 16.75 -21.72 -23.31
N THR A 234 16.91 -21.79 -21.99
CA THR A 234 16.73 -20.63 -21.10
C THR A 234 17.88 -19.63 -21.27
N LEU A 235 19.11 -20.11 -21.48
CA LEU A 235 20.27 -19.27 -21.79
C LEU A 235 20.15 -18.62 -23.16
N THR A 236 19.74 -19.36 -24.20
CA THR A 236 19.48 -18.80 -25.53
C THR A 236 18.45 -17.67 -25.43
N LEU A 237 17.32 -17.92 -24.76
CA LEU A 237 16.27 -16.92 -24.54
C LEU A 237 16.79 -15.69 -23.79
N PHE A 238 17.63 -15.87 -22.78
CA PHE A 238 18.25 -14.77 -22.04
C PHE A 238 19.08 -13.87 -22.96
N PHE A 239 19.96 -14.45 -23.79
CA PHE A 239 20.79 -13.70 -24.73
C PHE A 239 19.96 -12.98 -25.79
N ASP A 240 18.91 -13.61 -26.32
CA ASP A 240 18.01 -12.99 -27.29
C ASP A 240 17.30 -11.77 -26.71
N LEU A 241 16.81 -11.87 -25.48
CA LEU A 241 16.14 -10.76 -24.79
C LEU A 241 17.09 -9.61 -24.48
N CYS A 242 18.32 -9.92 -24.05
CA CYS A 242 19.36 -8.92 -23.85
C CYS A 242 19.70 -8.18 -25.17
N ARG A 243 19.83 -8.91 -26.27
CA ARG A 243 20.14 -8.36 -27.60
C ARG A 243 18.99 -7.50 -28.14
N GLN A 244 17.74 -7.97 -28.05
CA GLN A 244 16.56 -7.23 -28.51
C GLN A 244 16.36 -5.93 -27.71
N GLY A 245 16.58 -5.97 -26.40
CA GLY A 245 16.39 -4.82 -25.51
C GLY A 245 17.60 -3.89 -25.39
N GLY A 246 18.79 -4.28 -25.87
CA GLY A 246 20.03 -3.55 -25.57
C GLY A 246 20.37 -3.50 -24.07
N VAL A 247 19.94 -4.51 -23.31
CA VAL A 247 20.03 -4.56 -21.84
C VAL A 247 20.94 -5.69 -21.37
N SER A 248 21.50 -5.55 -20.17
CA SER A 248 22.34 -6.58 -19.52
C SER A 248 21.58 -7.43 -18.50
N SER A 249 20.27 -7.24 -18.38
CA SER A 249 19.42 -7.95 -17.43
C SER A 249 18.00 -8.05 -17.96
N VAL A 250 17.31 -9.15 -17.65
CA VAL A 250 15.97 -9.45 -18.17
C VAL A 250 15.02 -9.77 -17.02
N ASP A 251 13.76 -9.36 -17.12
CA ASP A 251 12.76 -9.72 -16.10
C ASP A 251 12.49 -11.23 -16.12
N ARG A 252 12.59 -11.88 -14.95
CA ARG A 252 12.28 -13.31 -14.80
C ARG A 252 10.88 -13.62 -15.32
N LEU A 253 9.91 -12.74 -15.09
CA LEU A 253 8.53 -12.94 -15.53
C LEU A 253 8.44 -12.99 -17.05
N GLU A 254 9.15 -12.11 -17.75
CA GLU A 254 9.22 -12.10 -19.21
C GLU A 254 9.80 -13.41 -19.76
N MET A 255 10.91 -13.89 -19.17
CA MET A 255 11.50 -15.18 -19.54
C MET A 255 10.52 -16.34 -19.34
N THR A 256 9.85 -16.40 -18.18
CA THR A 256 8.88 -17.48 -17.89
C THR A 256 7.61 -17.40 -18.74
N ARG A 257 7.23 -16.20 -19.20
CA ARG A 257 6.10 -15.99 -20.11
C ARG A 257 6.41 -16.48 -21.51
N ARG A 258 7.63 -16.25 -22.01
CA ARG A 258 8.08 -16.72 -23.34
C ARG A 258 8.46 -18.20 -23.34
N TYR A 259 8.97 -18.73 -22.23
CA TYR A 259 9.29 -20.14 -22.07
C TYR A 259 8.95 -20.64 -20.66
N SER A 260 7.86 -21.40 -20.53
CA SER A 260 7.41 -21.93 -19.24
C SER A 260 8.45 -22.83 -18.54
N GLY A 261 9.30 -23.53 -19.31
CA GLY A 261 10.40 -24.33 -18.79
C GLY A 261 11.51 -23.52 -18.09
N ALA A 262 11.57 -22.20 -18.32
CA ALA A 262 12.55 -21.32 -17.70
C ALA A 262 12.42 -21.28 -16.16
N ALA A 263 11.24 -21.48 -15.59
CA ALA A 263 11.04 -21.33 -14.14
C ALA A 263 11.85 -22.33 -13.29
N LYS A 264 12.09 -23.54 -13.80
CA LYS A 264 12.94 -24.55 -13.15
C LYS A 264 14.40 -24.40 -13.58
N ALA A 265 14.64 -24.11 -14.86
CA ALA A 265 15.98 -23.90 -15.39
C ALA A 265 16.70 -22.71 -14.74
N LEU A 266 16.02 -21.58 -14.53
CA LEU A 266 16.57 -20.40 -13.87
C LEU A 266 17.03 -20.66 -12.43
N ARG A 267 16.41 -21.60 -11.71
CA ARG A 267 16.87 -22.00 -10.37
C ARG A 267 18.19 -22.75 -10.46
N SER A 268 18.27 -23.76 -11.33
CA SER A 268 19.48 -24.55 -11.58
C SER A 268 20.64 -23.69 -12.10
N LEU A 269 20.36 -22.78 -13.05
CA LEU A 269 21.34 -21.85 -13.59
C LEU A 269 21.84 -20.84 -12.55
N ASN A 270 21.01 -20.49 -11.56
CA ASN A 270 21.41 -19.67 -10.41
C ASN A 270 22.25 -20.43 -9.39
N GLU A 271 21.91 -21.68 -9.11
CA GLU A 271 22.73 -22.56 -8.28
C GLU A 271 24.11 -22.81 -8.90
N ALA A 272 24.20 -22.88 -10.23
CA ALA A 272 25.46 -23.00 -10.98
C ALA A 272 26.21 -21.65 -11.18
N GLU A 273 25.65 -20.55 -10.67
CA GLU A 273 26.17 -19.17 -10.85
C GLU A 273 26.40 -18.77 -12.32
N ILE A 274 25.64 -19.38 -13.24
CA ILE A 274 25.62 -19.04 -14.68
C ILE A 274 24.69 -17.86 -14.92
N LEU A 275 23.54 -17.80 -14.23
CA LEU A 275 22.65 -16.63 -14.22
C LEU A 275 22.28 -16.29 -12.79
N LEU A 276 22.36 -15.03 -12.39
CA LEU A 276 21.98 -14.59 -11.04
C LEU A 276 20.55 -14.06 -11.02
N LEU A 277 19.81 -14.42 -9.97
CA LEU A 277 18.48 -13.90 -9.68
C LEU A 277 18.58 -12.80 -8.61
N GLU A 278 18.44 -11.55 -9.03
CA GLU A 278 18.49 -10.40 -8.13
C GLU A 278 17.10 -9.77 -7.99
N ASP A 279 16.63 -9.65 -6.75
CA ASP A 279 15.41 -8.88 -6.47
C ASP A 279 15.72 -7.38 -6.54
N GLN A 280 15.26 -6.74 -7.61
CA GLN A 280 15.35 -5.30 -7.77
C GLN A 280 14.08 -4.64 -7.20
N ARG A 281 14.27 -3.61 -6.36
CA ARG A 281 13.17 -2.74 -5.96
C ARG A 281 12.64 -2.00 -7.17
N VAL A 282 11.36 -2.17 -7.46
CA VAL A 282 10.68 -1.38 -8.48
C VAL A 282 10.14 -0.14 -7.80
N HIS A 283 10.74 1.01 -8.07
CA HIS A 283 10.06 2.27 -7.82
C HIS A 283 8.82 2.30 -8.70
N ARG A 284 7.66 2.51 -8.09
CA ARG A 284 6.46 2.84 -8.88
C ARG A 284 6.79 4.17 -9.54
N ASP A 285 6.98 4.17 -10.85
CA ASP A 285 6.79 5.39 -11.60
C ASP A 285 5.29 5.72 -11.51
N PRO A 286 4.87 6.75 -10.77
CA PRO A 286 3.45 7.10 -10.67
C PRO A 286 2.88 7.50 -12.04
N PHE A 287 3.73 7.82 -13.02
CA PHE A 287 3.35 8.23 -14.36
C PHE A 287 3.40 7.08 -15.37
N GLY A 288 3.94 5.92 -14.99
CA GLY A 288 3.94 4.72 -15.84
C GLY A 288 4.77 4.88 -17.12
N GLU A 289 4.38 4.17 -18.19
CA GLU A 289 4.98 4.34 -19.50
C GLU A 289 4.58 5.70 -20.10
N GLN A 290 5.55 6.44 -20.65
CA GLN A 290 5.24 7.70 -21.32
C GLN A 290 4.29 7.44 -22.50
N PRO A 291 3.10 8.06 -22.53
CA PRO A 291 2.18 7.90 -23.63
C PRO A 291 2.80 8.47 -24.92
N PRO A 292 2.40 7.95 -26.10
CA PRO A 292 2.80 8.54 -27.37
C PRO A 292 2.38 10.01 -27.42
N PHE A 293 3.29 10.87 -27.89
CA PHE A 293 3.03 12.29 -28.04
C PHE A 293 2.07 12.54 -29.21
N PHE A 294 0.96 13.22 -28.93
CA PHE A 294 0.05 13.73 -29.94
C PHE A 294 0.16 15.26 -29.98
N PRO A 295 0.56 15.86 -31.12
CA PRO A 295 0.62 17.31 -31.21
C PRO A 295 -0.80 17.90 -31.11
N PRO A 296 -0.95 19.07 -30.47
CA PRO A 296 -2.23 19.76 -30.46
C PRO A 296 -2.60 20.20 -31.89
N PRO A 297 -3.90 20.31 -32.22
CA PRO A 297 -4.34 20.83 -33.51
C PRO A 297 -3.85 22.28 -33.71
N GLU A 298 -3.47 22.61 -34.95
CA GLU A 298 -3.00 23.95 -35.32
C GLU A 298 -4.11 25.01 -35.19
N HIS A 299 -5.36 24.60 -35.45
CA HIS A 299 -6.52 25.47 -35.43
C HIS A 299 -7.66 24.85 -34.63
N LEU A 300 -8.32 25.68 -33.83
CA LEU A 300 -9.55 25.33 -33.13
C LEU A 300 -10.75 25.62 -34.04
N THR A 301 -11.87 24.96 -33.78
CA THR A 301 -13.14 25.35 -34.42
C THR A 301 -13.69 26.61 -33.76
N THR A 302 -14.55 27.36 -34.46
CA THR A 302 -15.21 28.55 -33.92
C THR A 302 -15.92 28.25 -32.61
N GLU A 303 -16.61 27.11 -32.51
CA GLU A 303 -17.32 26.71 -31.29
C GLU A 303 -16.36 26.41 -30.12
N GLN A 304 -15.18 25.84 -30.40
CA GLN A 304 -14.17 25.61 -29.37
C GLN A 304 -13.58 26.92 -28.85
N GLU A 305 -13.32 27.87 -29.75
CA GLU A 305 -12.84 29.21 -29.40
C GLU A 305 -13.87 29.95 -28.54
N GLU A 306 -15.15 29.92 -28.91
CA GLU A 306 -16.24 30.52 -28.14
C GLU A 306 -16.36 29.92 -26.72
N VAL A 307 -16.20 28.60 -26.59
CA VAL A 307 -16.22 27.93 -25.28
C VAL A 307 -15.01 28.35 -24.44
N LEU A 308 -13.80 28.35 -25.03
CA LEU A 308 -12.58 28.71 -24.31
C LEU A 308 -12.55 30.18 -23.90
N ALA A 309 -13.15 31.07 -24.71
CA ALA A 309 -13.31 32.48 -24.38
C ALA A 309 -14.16 32.71 -23.11
N ARG A 310 -15.00 31.74 -22.72
CA ARG A 310 -15.76 31.77 -21.45
C ARG A 310 -15.07 31.00 -20.33
N LEU A 311 -14.48 29.86 -20.65
CA LEU A 311 -13.93 28.92 -19.67
C LEU A 311 -12.58 29.41 -19.12
N VAL A 312 -11.67 29.89 -19.97
CA VAL A 312 -10.31 30.31 -19.56
C VAL A 312 -10.33 31.49 -18.58
N PRO A 313 -11.13 32.56 -18.78
CA PRO A 313 -11.25 33.62 -17.79
C PRO A 313 -11.73 33.11 -16.42
N ALA A 314 -12.71 32.20 -16.38
CA ALA A 314 -13.18 31.63 -15.13
C ALA A 314 -12.09 30.84 -14.37
N VAL A 315 -11.18 30.16 -15.09
CA VAL A 315 -10.01 29.50 -14.50
C VAL A 315 -9.05 30.51 -13.86
N GLN A 316 -8.90 31.68 -14.48
CA GLN A 316 -8.02 32.77 -14.04
C GLN A 316 -8.61 33.59 -12.88
N GLU A 317 -9.93 33.79 -12.85
CA GLU A 317 -10.65 34.56 -11.81
C GLU A 317 -10.66 33.89 -10.43
N GLN A 318 -10.24 32.61 -10.34
CA GLN A 318 -10.15 31.84 -9.10
C GLN A 318 -11.47 31.70 -8.32
N GLN A 319 -12.60 31.86 -9.00
CA GLN A 319 -13.93 31.66 -8.43
C GLN A 319 -14.50 30.30 -8.86
N PHE A 320 -15.30 29.70 -7.99
CA PHE A 320 -16.00 28.46 -8.33
C PHE A 320 -17.03 28.73 -9.42
N GLN A 321 -16.90 28.05 -10.56
CA GLN A 321 -17.88 28.06 -11.64
C GLN A 321 -18.08 26.66 -12.20
N THR A 322 -19.31 26.34 -12.59
CA THR A 322 -19.70 25.06 -13.16
C THR A 322 -20.05 25.22 -14.63
N PHE A 323 -19.44 24.42 -15.50
CA PHE A 323 -19.71 24.40 -16.93
C PHE A 323 -20.21 23.03 -17.37
N LEU A 324 -21.28 23.01 -18.17
CA LEU A 324 -21.69 21.82 -18.92
C LEU A 324 -21.17 21.93 -20.35
N LEU A 325 -20.16 21.15 -20.70
CA LEU A 325 -19.69 21.05 -22.08
C LEU A 325 -20.45 19.94 -22.82
N HIS A 326 -21.50 20.32 -23.54
CA HIS A 326 -22.30 19.38 -24.33
C HIS A 326 -21.81 19.30 -25.77
N GLY A 327 -21.62 18.07 -26.27
CA GLY A 327 -21.24 17.84 -27.67
C GLY A 327 -21.12 16.36 -27.98
N VAL A 328 -21.33 15.98 -29.24
CA VAL A 328 -21.22 14.58 -29.70
C VAL A 328 -19.77 14.08 -29.65
N THR A 329 -19.56 12.76 -29.72
CA THR A 329 -18.22 12.19 -29.86
C THR A 329 -17.55 12.72 -31.13
N GLY A 330 -16.27 13.04 -31.06
CA GLY A 330 -15.52 13.58 -32.21
C GLY A 330 -15.62 15.10 -32.40
N CYS A 331 -16.48 15.82 -31.67
CA CYS A 331 -16.57 17.28 -31.79
C CYS A 331 -15.42 18.05 -31.09
N GLY A 332 -14.41 17.34 -30.57
CA GLY A 332 -13.24 17.95 -29.94
C GLY A 332 -13.42 18.47 -28.51
N LYS A 333 -14.36 17.94 -27.71
CA LYS A 333 -14.47 18.28 -26.27
C LYS A 333 -13.14 18.10 -25.52
N THR A 334 -12.40 17.05 -25.85
CA THR A 334 -11.09 16.77 -25.26
C THR A 334 -10.11 17.92 -25.47
N GLU A 335 -10.12 18.54 -26.65
CA GLU A 335 -9.25 19.68 -26.94
C GLU A 335 -9.57 20.87 -26.04
N VAL A 336 -10.86 21.16 -25.84
CA VAL A 336 -11.30 22.20 -24.89
C VAL A 336 -10.80 21.90 -23.47
N TYR A 337 -10.91 20.65 -23.00
CA TYR A 337 -10.38 20.26 -21.69
C TYR A 337 -8.87 20.45 -21.58
N LEU A 338 -8.11 20.08 -22.62
CA LEU A 338 -6.65 20.22 -22.62
C LEU A 338 -6.20 21.68 -22.65
N ARG A 339 -6.89 22.54 -23.40
CA ARG A 339 -6.60 24.00 -23.41
C ARG A 339 -6.93 24.66 -22.08
N ALA A 340 -8.07 24.31 -21.47
CA ALA A 340 -8.41 24.75 -20.12
C ALA A 340 -7.38 24.27 -19.08
N THR A 341 -6.94 23.02 -19.21
CA THR A 341 -5.90 22.42 -18.36
C THR A 341 -4.59 23.16 -18.52
N ALA A 342 -4.16 23.44 -19.76
CA ALA A 342 -2.95 24.20 -20.03
C ALA A 342 -2.99 25.60 -19.39
N ALA A 343 -4.11 26.32 -19.53
CA ALA A 343 -4.28 27.64 -18.89
C ALA A 343 -4.17 27.57 -17.35
N ALA A 344 -4.71 26.52 -16.72
CA ALA A 344 -4.57 26.31 -15.28
C ALA A 344 -3.13 26.00 -14.86
N LEU A 345 -2.42 25.18 -15.64
CA LEU A 345 -1.02 24.82 -15.40
C LEU A 345 -0.08 26.01 -15.61
N GLU A 346 -0.30 26.82 -16.65
CA GLU A 346 0.44 28.07 -16.90
C GLU A 346 0.26 29.08 -15.77
N ALA A 347 -0.90 29.07 -15.11
CA ALA A 347 -1.15 29.84 -13.89
C ALA A 347 -0.53 29.22 -12.61
N GLY A 348 0.29 28.16 -12.74
CA GLY A 348 0.96 27.49 -11.62
C GLY A 348 0.04 26.63 -10.75
N ARG A 349 -1.13 26.23 -11.26
CA ARG A 349 -2.12 25.43 -10.53
C ARG A 349 -2.05 23.96 -10.93
N THR A 350 -2.83 23.12 -10.25
CA THR A 350 -2.98 21.68 -10.54
C THR A 350 -4.36 21.37 -11.10
N VAL A 351 -4.48 20.31 -11.90
CA VAL A 351 -5.75 19.93 -12.55
C VAL A 351 -6.21 18.51 -12.20
N LEU A 352 -7.44 18.46 -11.69
CA LEU A 352 -8.34 17.31 -11.50
C LEU A 352 -9.01 16.77 -12.79
N VAL A 353 -8.43 15.83 -13.54
CA VAL A 353 -9.17 15.14 -14.63
C VAL A 353 -9.63 13.76 -14.16
N LEU A 354 -10.95 13.55 -14.11
CA LEU A 354 -11.56 12.26 -13.78
C LEU A 354 -12.10 11.60 -15.05
N VAL A 355 -11.72 10.35 -15.27
CA VAL A 355 -12.24 9.49 -16.34
C VAL A 355 -12.95 8.28 -15.73
N PRO A 356 -13.88 7.63 -16.45
CA PRO A 356 -14.43 6.35 -16.02
C PRO A 356 -13.33 5.30 -15.82
N GLU A 357 -13.61 4.31 -14.96
CA GLU A 357 -12.85 3.05 -14.92
C GLU A 357 -12.96 2.31 -16.26
#